data_AF-A0A7S2XKW6-F1
#
_entry.id   AF-A0A7S2XKW6-F1
#
_cell.length_a   1.000
_cell.length_b   1.000
_cell.length_c   1.000
_cell.angle_alpha   90.00
_cell.angle_beta   90.00
_cell.angle_gamma   90.00
#
_symmetry.space_group_name_H-M   'P 1'
#
loop_
_entity.id
_entity.type
_entity.pdbx_description
1 polymer ?
#
loop_
_entity_poly.entity_id
_entity_poly.type
_entity_poly.pdbx_seq_one_letter_code
_entity_poly.pdbx_strand_id
1 'polypeptide(L)'
;GFSVVIPDFYKGDPWPHGNVPPQKDGTFPLGVEPADGMDCLVTWLMTAPVNRFDHNDELTKVKEYMVNECGCPQKFGMVGMCWGGKVSFTAARAGLVDAVATCHGSFLNKEDSAGTNVPMCLLNSREEPETYKTEILPVMDSKPF
;
A
#
# COMPACT_ATOMS: atom_id res chain seq x y z
N GLY A 1 20.40 -0.23 14.40
CA GLY A 1 19.66 -1.35 13.76
C GLY A 1 18.31 -0.85 13.31
N PHE A 2 17.60 -1.61 12.48
CA PHE A 2 16.25 -1.29 12.04
C PHE A 2 15.30 -2.38 12.55
N SER A 3 14.12 -1.99 13.01
CA SER A 3 13.02 -2.89 13.34
C SER A 3 12.04 -2.88 12.19
N VAL A 4 11.65 -4.07 11.71
CA VAL A 4 10.69 -4.22 10.62
C VAL A 4 9.46 -4.93 11.16
N VAL A 5 8.30 -4.36 10.89
CA VAL A 5 7.00 -4.99 11.15
C VAL A 5 6.20 -5.03 9.85
N ILE A 6 5.40 -6.06 9.68
CA ILE A 6 4.47 -6.21 8.57
C ILE A 6 3.08 -6.32 9.19
N PRO A 7 2.30 -5.23 9.22
CA PRO A 7 0.95 -5.26 9.77
C PRO A 7 0.06 -6.22 8.98
N ASP A 8 -0.67 -7.07 9.70
CA ASP A 8 -1.72 -7.87 9.10
C ASP A 8 -3.03 -7.06 9.02
N PHE A 9 -3.21 -6.33 7.92
CA PHE A 9 -4.46 -5.60 7.65
C PHE A 9 -5.67 -6.53 7.47
N TYR A 10 -5.43 -7.79 7.14
CA TYR A 10 -6.45 -8.80 6.84
C TYR A 10 -6.90 -9.58 8.07
N LYS A 11 -6.23 -9.43 9.22
CA LYS A 11 -6.59 -10.05 10.50
C LYS A 11 -6.79 -11.57 10.38
N GLY A 12 -5.91 -12.23 9.65
CA GLY A 12 -5.93 -13.67 9.41
C GLY A 12 -6.83 -14.14 8.27
N ASP A 13 -7.44 -13.22 7.50
CA ASP A 13 -8.25 -13.55 6.32
C ASP A 13 -7.63 -13.00 5.01
N PRO A 14 -6.40 -13.42 4.65
CA PRO A 14 -5.72 -12.92 3.45
C PRO A 14 -6.29 -13.57 2.18
N TRP A 15 -5.86 -13.05 1.02
CA TRP A 15 -6.06 -13.74 -0.25
C TRP A 15 -5.57 -15.20 -0.16
N PRO A 16 -6.36 -16.20 -0.59
CA PRO A 16 -5.99 -17.60 -0.46
C PRO A 16 -4.67 -17.91 -1.17
N HIS A 17 -3.72 -18.52 -0.44
CA HIS A 17 -2.38 -18.83 -1.00
C HIS A 17 -2.44 -19.77 -2.21
N GLY A 18 -3.42 -20.69 -2.25
CA GLY A 18 -3.64 -21.57 -3.41
C GLY A 18 -3.99 -20.82 -4.70
N ASN A 19 -4.43 -19.57 -4.58
CA ASN A 19 -4.76 -18.69 -5.71
C ASN A 19 -3.59 -17.74 -6.04
N VAL A 20 -2.34 -18.11 -5.70
CA VAL A 20 -1.11 -17.36 -6.06
C VAL A 20 -0.23 -18.24 -6.97
N PRO A 21 0.14 -17.79 -8.18
CA PRO A 21 -0.31 -16.54 -8.81
C PRO A 21 -1.82 -16.59 -9.07
N PRO A 22 -2.51 -15.45 -9.26
CA PRO A 22 -3.94 -15.45 -9.55
C PRO A 22 -4.25 -16.34 -10.76
N GLN A 23 -4.97 -17.44 -10.51
CA GLN A 23 -5.32 -18.42 -11.53
C GLN A 23 -6.79 -18.27 -11.94
N LYS A 24 -7.10 -18.69 -13.15
CA LYS A 24 -8.47 -18.70 -13.68
C LYS A 24 -9.36 -19.77 -13.01
N ASP A 25 -8.76 -20.83 -12.46
CA ASP A 25 -9.42 -22.01 -11.89
C ASP A 25 -9.34 -22.09 -10.35
N GLY A 26 -8.87 -21.04 -9.68
CA GLY A 26 -8.77 -20.99 -8.22
C GLY A 26 -10.14 -21.19 -7.56
N THR A 27 -10.22 -21.99 -6.50
CA THR A 27 -11.47 -22.20 -5.76
C THR A 27 -11.92 -20.88 -5.12
N PHE A 28 -13.06 -20.33 -5.58
CA PHE A 28 -13.70 -19.13 -5.03
C PHE A 28 -14.77 -19.46 -3.99
N PRO A 29 -15.15 -18.49 -3.14
CA PRO A 29 -16.46 -18.49 -2.48
C PRO A 29 -17.57 -18.63 -3.53
N LEU A 30 -18.61 -19.43 -3.24
CA LEU A 30 -19.76 -19.67 -4.13
C LEU A 30 -20.32 -18.36 -4.71
N GLY A 31 -20.28 -18.21 -6.04
CA GLY A 31 -21.03 -17.17 -6.79
C GLY A 31 -20.21 -16.07 -7.48
N VAL A 32 -18.88 -16.17 -7.56
CA VAL A 32 -18.03 -15.19 -8.25
C VAL A 32 -17.26 -15.88 -9.40
N GLU A 33 -17.61 -15.54 -10.64
CA GLU A 33 -16.94 -16.01 -11.87
C GLU A 33 -16.15 -14.86 -12.51
N PRO A 34 -14.81 -14.80 -12.40
CA PRO A 34 -14.02 -13.77 -13.09
C PRO A 34 -13.37 -14.32 -14.35
N ALA A 35 -13.37 -13.49 -15.41
CA ALA A 35 -12.95 -13.90 -16.74
C ALA A 35 -11.43 -14.18 -16.86
N ASP A 36 -10.59 -13.66 -15.96
CA ASP A 36 -9.15 -13.92 -15.87
C ASP A 36 -8.67 -13.80 -14.40
N GLY A 37 -7.64 -14.55 -13.99
CA GLY A 37 -7.18 -14.61 -12.58
C GLY A 37 -6.87 -13.24 -11.95
N MET A 38 -6.37 -12.29 -12.75
CA MET A 38 -6.10 -10.92 -12.31
C MET A 38 -7.40 -10.16 -11.96
N ASP A 39 -8.46 -10.33 -12.74
CA ASP A 39 -9.76 -9.71 -12.46
C ASP A 39 -10.34 -10.23 -11.14
N CYS A 40 -10.08 -11.49 -10.80
CA CYS A 40 -10.45 -12.04 -9.50
C CYS A 40 -9.76 -11.28 -8.36
N LEU A 41 -8.44 -11.14 -8.46
CA LEU A 41 -7.62 -10.47 -7.44
C LEU A 41 -8.06 -9.01 -7.30
N VAL A 42 -8.26 -8.31 -8.42
CA VAL A 42 -8.74 -6.93 -8.43
C VAL A 42 -10.15 -6.83 -7.83
N THR A 43 -11.05 -7.74 -8.15
CA THR A 43 -12.42 -7.75 -7.59
C THR A 43 -12.39 -7.94 -6.08
N TRP A 44 -11.65 -8.93 -5.58
CA TRP A 44 -11.49 -9.15 -4.14
C TRP A 44 -10.85 -7.94 -3.46
N LEU A 45 -9.84 -7.35 -4.09
CA LEU A 45 -9.18 -6.16 -3.59
C LEU A 45 -10.15 -4.99 -3.50
N MET A 46 -11.00 -4.75 -4.49
CA MET A 46 -11.89 -3.59 -4.52
C MET A 46 -13.16 -3.75 -3.70
N THR A 47 -13.53 -4.97 -3.31
CA THR A 47 -14.82 -5.26 -2.63
C THR A 47 -14.70 -5.50 -1.14
N ALA A 48 -13.54 -5.97 -0.63
CA ALA A 48 -13.41 -6.22 0.80
C ALA A 48 -13.24 -4.91 1.59
N PRO A 49 -13.98 -4.69 2.69
CA PRO A 49 -13.85 -3.47 3.51
C PRO A 49 -12.44 -3.26 4.09
N VAL A 50 -11.70 -4.35 4.30
CA VAL A 50 -10.30 -4.33 4.77
C VAL A 50 -9.32 -3.78 3.73
N ASN A 51 -9.74 -3.65 2.47
CA ASN A 51 -8.89 -3.13 1.39
C ASN A 51 -9.08 -1.63 1.14
N ARG A 52 -9.68 -0.90 2.10
CA ARG A 52 -9.73 0.56 2.05
C ARG A 52 -8.31 1.13 2.01
N PHE A 53 -8.09 2.20 1.25
CA PHE A 53 -6.74 2.76 1.12
C PHE A 53 -6.23 3.48 2.38
N ASP A 54 -7.16 3.92 3.24
CA ASP A 54 -6.86 4.57 4.50
C ASP A 54 -6.88 3.55 5.66
N HIS A 55 -5.68 3.25 6.17
CA HIS A 55 -5.46 2.43 7.36
C HIS A 55 -4.80 3.22 8.49
N ASN A 56 -5.02 4.54 8.55
CA ASN A 56 -4.33 5.41 9.49
C ASN A 56 -4.59 5.02 10.96
N ASP A 57 -5.79 4.57 11.30
CA ASP A 57 -6.11 4.10 12.65
C ASP A 57 -5.34 2.82 13.02
N GLU A 58 -5.29 1.83 12.12
CA GLU A 58 -4.50 0.61 12.33
C GLU A 58 -3.01 0.91 12.40
N LEU A 59 -2.51 1.76 11.51
CA LEU A 59 -1.10 2.17 11.46
C LEU A 59 -0.69 2.98 12.68
N THR A 60 -1.58 3.82 13.22
CA THR A 60 -1.34 4.54 14.48
C THR A 60 -1.13 3.56 15.62
N LYS A 61 -1.98 2.54 15.74
CA LYS A 61 -1.83 1.49 16.77
C LYS A 61 -0.52 0.71 16.61
N VAL A 62 -0.13 0.39 15.38
CA VAL A 62 1.16 -0.27 15.11
C VAL A 62 2.32 0.63 15.55
N LYS A 63 2.30 1.91 15.19
CA LYS A 63 3.32 2.88 15.58
C LYS A 63 3.42 3.01 17.11
N GLU A 64 2.29 3.17 17.79
CA GLU A 64 2.23 3.24 19.26
C GLU A 64 2.81 1.98 19.90
N TYR A 65 2.44 0.79 19.42
CA TYR A 65 2.99 -0.47 19.90
C TYR A 65 4.51 -0.55 19.69
N MET A 66 5.00 -0.16 18.52
CA MET A 66 6.44 -0.14 18.23
C MET A 66 7.21 0.80 19.16
N VAL A 67 6.66 1.98 19.45
CA VAL A 67 7.29 2.95 20.36
C VAL A 67 7.26 2.44 21.81
N ASN A 68 6.09 2.03 22.29
CA ASN A 68 5.85 1.79 23.71
C ASN A 68 6.34 0.42 24.16
N GLU A 69 6.10 -0.62 23.35
CA GLU A 69 6.34 -2.02 23.73
C GLU A 69 7.65 -2.57 23.15
N CYS A 70 8.01 -2.13 21.94
CA CYS A 70 9.21 -2.62 21.26
C CYS A 70 10.44 -1.70 21.42
N GLY A 71 10.30 -0.54 22.06
CA GLY A 71 11.38 0.44 22.22
C GLY A 71 11.96 0.95 20.90
N CYS A 72 11.16 0.98 19.83
CA CYS A 72 11.63 1.37 18.50
C CYS A 72 11.87 2.90 18.41
N PRO A 73 12.85 3.33 17.60
CA PRO A 73 13.17 4.74 17.42
C PRO A 73 12.01 5.54 16.81
N GLN A 74 12.05 6.86 17.03
CA GLN A 74 11.00 7.83 16.66
C GLN A 74 10.84 8.08 15.14
N LYS A 75 11.64 7.42 14.30
CA LYS A 75 11.61 7.60 12.84
C LYS A 75 11.06 6.38 12.15
N PHE A 76 10.03 6.57 11.34
CA PHE A 76 9.26 5.52 10.69
C PHE A 76 9.33 5.68 9.18
N GLY A 77 9.81 4.65 8.49
CA GLY A 77 9.67 4.53 7.04
C GLY A 77 8.61 3.48 6.72
N MET A 78 7.91 3.64 5.60
CA MET A 78 6.98 2.63 5.10
C MET A 78 7.25 2.30 3.64
N VAL A 79 7.26 1.01 3.32
CA VAL A 79 7.40 0.50 1.95
C VAL A 79 6.12 -0.24 1.60
N GLY A 80 5.49 0.14 0.50
CA GLY A 80 4.23 -0.45 0.04
C GLY A 80 4.35 -1.12 -1.32
N MET A 81 3.81 -2.33 -1.47
CA MET A 81 3.77 -3.05 -2.75
C MET A 81 2.35 -3.08 -3.31
N CYS A 82 2.17 -2.86 -4.62
CA CYS A 82 0.85 -2.86 -5.26
C CYS A 82 -0.10 -1.88 -4.54
N TRP A 83 -1.27 -2.35 -4.10
CA TRP A 83 -2.22 -1.62 -3.26
C TRP A 83 -1.57 -1.00 -2.01
N GLY A 84 -0.59 -1.66 -1.42
CA GLY A 84 0.15 -1.16 -0.27
C GLY A 84 0.89 0.15 -0.56
N GLY A 85 1.21 0.46 -1.82
CA GLY A 85 1.78 1.76 -2.21
C GLY A 85 0.84 2.92 -1.92
N LYS A 86 -0.46 2.74 -2.17
CA LYS A 86 -1.51 3.73 -1.85
C LYS A 86 -1.68 3.89 -0.35
N VAL A 87 -1.62 2.79 0.41
CA VAL A 87 -1.65 2.82 1.87
C VAL A 87 -0.46 3.60 2.42
N SER A 88 0.75 3.37 1.90
CA SER A 88 1.95 4.11 2.29
C SER A 88 1.80 5.62 2.07
N PHE A 89 1.35 6.04 0.88
CA PHE A 89 1.16 7.47 0.60
C PHE A 89 0.05 8.08 1.48
N THR A 90 -1.03 7.34 1.76
CA THR A 90 -2.07 7.79 2.69
C THR A 90 -1.52 7.99 4.11
N ALA A 91 -0.68 7.07 4.58
CA ALA A 91 0.01 7.19 5.87
C ALA A 91 0.96 8.40 5.93
N ALA A 92 1.66 8.68 4.82
CA ALA A 92 2.54 9.84 4.69
C ALA A 92 1.76 11.15 4.76
N ARG A 93 0.61 11.24 4.07
CA ARG A 93 -0.31 12.39 4.14
C ARG A 93 -0.86 12.61 5.54
N ALA A 94 -1.10 11.53 6.29
CA ALA A 94 -1.54 11.59 7.68
C ALA A 94 -0.42 11.94 8.68
N GLY A 95 0.84 12.07 8.23
CA GLY A 95 1.98 12.37 9.10
C GLY A 95 2.40 11.21 10.00
N LEU A 96 2.02 9.97 9.66
CA LEU A 96 2.34 8.80 10.47
C LEU A 96 3.78 8.33 10.27
N VAL A 97 4.37 8.63 9.12
CA VAL A 97 5.70 8.17 8.70
C VAL A 97 6.55 9.35 8.22
N ASP A 98 7.87 9.21 8.35
CA ASP A 98 8.88 10.20 8.00
C ASP A 98 9.43 10.06 6.57
N ALA A 99 9.14 8.94 5.91
CA ALA A 99 9.46 8.69 4.50
C ALA A 99 8.65 7.50 3.97
N VAL A 100 8.41 7.48 2.66
CA VAL A 100 7.74 6.35 2.00
C VAL A 100 8.42 5.92 0.71
N ALA A 101 8.31 4.64 0.41
CA ALA A 101 8.62 4.09 -0.90
C ALA A 101 7.46 3.20 -1.39
N THR A 102 7.27 3.14 -2.70
CA THR A 102 6.39 2.14 -3.32
C THR A 102 7.20 1.24 -4.23
N CYS A 103 6.84 -0.04 -4.25
CA CYS A 103 7.34 -1.04 -5.19
C CYS A 103 6.18 -1.47 -6.06
N HIS A 104 6.15 -1.07 -7.33
CA HIS A 104 5.01 -1.29 -8.22
C HIS A 104 3.69 -0.85 -7.55
N GLY A 105 3.60 0.43 -7.17
CA GLY A 105 2.40 0.97 -6.51
C GLY A 105 1.16 0.88 -7.42
N SER A 106 -0.03 0.75 -6.82
CA SER A 106 -1.31 0.74 -7.54
C SER A 106 -2.26 1.77 -6.95
N PHE A 107 -3.23 2.24 -7.75
CA PHE A 107 -4.25 3.22 -7.36
C PHE A 107 -3.73 4.59 -6.88
N LEU A 108 -2.45 4.90 -7.14
CA LEU A 108 -1.90 6.22 -6.87
C LEU A 108 -2.53 7.27 -7.79
N ASN A 109 -2.69 8.47 -7.25
CA ASN A 109 -3.11 9.66 -7.97
C ASN A 109 -2.26 10.87 -7.54
N LYS A 110 -2.47 12.01 -8.21
CA LYS A 110 -1.74 13.24 -7.95
C LYS A 110 -1.92 13.75 -6.51
N GLU A 111 -3.10 13.56 -5.92
CA GLU A 111 -3.40 14.01 -4.56
C GLU A 111 -2.57 13.28 -3.51
N ASP A 112 -2.22 12.01 -3.78
CA ASP A 112 -1.38 11.21 -2.91
C ASP A 112 0.02 11.82 -2.71
N SER A 113 0.65 12.29 -3.79
CA SER A 113 1.94 12.97 -3.70
C SER A 113 1.80 14.42 -3.25
N ALA A 114 0.77 15.13 -3.73
CA ALA A 114 0.57 16.55 -3.41
C ALA A 114 0.40 16.76 -1.90
N GLY A 115 -0.41 15.93 -1.23
CA GLY A 115 -0.68 16.04 0.21
C GLY A 115 0.45 15.57 1.14
N THR A 116 1.53 15.01 0.59
CA THR A 116 2.62 14.42 1.37
C THR A 116 3.74 15.42 1.63
N ASN A 117 4.20 15.55 2.87
CA ASN A 117 5.29 16.46 3.26
C ASN A 117 6.58 15.75 3.69
N VAL A 118 6.74 14.50 3.28
CA VAL A 118 7.91 13.65 3.58
C VAL A 118 8.51 13.08 2.31
N PRO A 119 9.80 12.69 2.31
CA PRO A 119 10.44 12.02 1.17
C PRO A 119 9.64 10.83 0.65
N MET A 120 9.54 10.74 -0.68
CA MET A 120 8.81 9.71 -1.40
C MET A 120 9.71 9.07 -2.45
N CYS A 121 9.57 7.75 -2.66
CA CYS A 121 10.26 7.02 -3.71
C CYS A 121 9.26 6.16 -4.50
N LEU A 122 9.30 6.22 -5.83
CA LEU A 122 8.53 5.33 -6.71
C LEU A 122 9.48 4.34 -7.40
N LEU A 123 9.38 3.06 -7.03
CA LEU A 123 10.10 1.96 -7.68
C LEU A 123 9.14 1.26 -8.64
N ASN A 124 8.92 1.92 -9.78
CA ASN A 124 8.07 1.44 -10.86
C ASN A 124 8.71 0.26 -11.61
N SER A 125 7.90 -0.72 -11.98
CA SER A 125 8.28 -2.00 -12.57
C SER A 125 8.24 -2.03 -14.11
N ARG A 126 7.52 -1.09 -14.76
CA ARG A 126 7.56 -0.69 -16.19
C ARG A 126 6.18 -0.25 -16.70
N GLU A 127 5.14 -1.00 -16.32
CA GLU A 127 3.78 -0.92 -16.89
C GLU A 127 2.79 -0.16 -16.00
N GLU A 128 3.30 0.65 -15.06
CA GLU A 128 2.47 1.56 -14.28
C GLU A 128 1.77 2.58 -15.18
N PRO A 129 0.60 3.11 -14.76
CA PRO A 129 -0.10 4.16 -15.50
C PRO A 129 0.83 5.33 -15.84
N GLU A 130 0.77 5.83 -17.08
CA GLU A 130 1.61 6.97 -17.50
C GLU A 130 1.39 8.22 -16.64
N THR A 131 0.21 8.35 -16.01
CA THR A 131 -0.09 9.40 -15.02
C THR A 131 0.89 9.41 -13.85
N TYR A 132 1.53 8.30 -13.51
CA TYR A 132 2.53 8.26 -12.45
C TYR A 132 3.76 9.07 -12.87
N LYS A 133 4.13 9.04 -14.14
CA LYS A 133 5.23 9.83 -14.69
C LYS A 133 4.83 11.26 -15.02
N THR A 134 3.63 11.48 -15.53
CA THR A 134 3.20 12.79 -16.03
C THR A 134 2.55 13.68 -14.97
N GLU A 135 2.02 13.10 -13.88
CA GLU A 135 1.28 13.84 -12.86
C GLU A 135 1.85 13.66 -11.45
N ILE A 136 2.30 12.44 -11.09
CA ILE A 136 2.77 12.15 -9.73
C ILE A 136 4.24 12.54 -9.55
N LEU A 137 5.14 12.04 -10.41
CA LEU A 137 6.57 12.32 -10.34
C LEU A 137 6.89 13.83 -10.36
N PRO A 138 6.28 14.67 -11.23
CA PRO A 138 6.58 16.11 -11.23
C PRO A 138 6.19 16.79 -9.92
N VAL A 139 5.12 16.34 -9.27
CA VAL A 139 4.73 16.85 -7.94
C VAL A 139 5.73 16.40 -6.89
N MET A 140 6.23 15.17 -6.96
CA MET A 140 7.29 14.69 -6.07
C MET A 140 8.59 15.48 -6.25
N ASP A 141 9.05 15.66 -7.50
CA ASP A 141 10.29 16.36 -7.84
C ASP A 141 10.26 17.86 -7.47
N SER A 142 9.06 18.44 -7.36
CA SER A 142 8.90 19.84 -6.94
C SER A 142 9.09 20.07 -5.43
N LYS A 143 9.16 19.00 -4.63
CA LYS A 143 9.27 19.09 -3.18
C LYS A 143 10.73 19.32 -2.76
N PRO A 144 10.97 19.93 -1.58
CA PRO A 144 12.31 20.38 -1.19
C PRO A 144 13.23 19.26 -0.66
N PHE A 145 12.93 18.00 -0.97
CA PHE A 145 13.60 16.81 -0.44
C PHE A 145 13.75 15.72 -1.48
#